data_AF-A0A7S1W1W9-F1
#
_entry.id   AF-A0A7S1W1W9-F1
#
_cell.length_a   1.000
_cell.length_b   1.000
_cell.length_c   1.000
_cell.angle_alpha   90.00
_cell.angle_beta   90.00
_cell.angle_gamma   90.00
#
_symmetry.space_group_name_H-M   'P 1'
#
loop_
_entity.id
_entity.type
_entity.pdbx_description
1 polymer ?
#
loop_
_entity_poly.entity_id
_entity_poly.type
_entity_poly.pdbx_seq_one_letter_code
_entity_poly.pdbx_strand_id
1 'polypeptide(L)'
;MQHAASWAADDPFSIVEWDPERFGVGIRQIDAQHRHLLSIINHICRLKSTLEHDPGALTPVARKRGGVTDRYLEPQLQRGGELAPHIDELVTYCAKHLAAEELLLETHGYSERVTHAAEHDTLVQEVGRAHRLCEEGNMEMADLRRLVAFLRQWMASHIPKDRRFAPLLLDKGYGA
;
A
#
# COMPACT_ATOMS: atom_id res chain seq x y z
N MET A 1 19.22 -6.28 26.25
CA MET A 1 17.75 -6.31 26.19
C MET A 1 17.36 -6.57 24.75
N GLN A 2 16.53 -7.58 24.55
CA GLN A 2 16.20 -8.25 23.28
C GLN A 2 15.37 -7.35 22.35
N HIS A 3 15.35 -7.71 21.06
CA HIS A 3 14.28 -7.50 20.04
C HIS A 3 14.82 -7.39 18.59
N ALA A 4 16.08 -7.76 18.33
CA ALA A 4 16.59 -7.87 16.96
C ALA A 4 16.26 -9.21 16.26
N ALA A 5 15.48 -10.10 16.87
CA ALA A 5 15.21 -11.43 16.34
C ALA A 5 13.72 -11.79 16.50
N SER A 6 12.93 -11.54 15.45
CA SER A 6 11.72 -12.31 15.08
C SER A 6 10.88 -11.53 14.06
N TRP A 7 11.37 -11.38 12.83
CA TRP A 7 10.48 -11.00 11.71
C TRP A 7 10.91 -11.63 10.39
N ALA A 8 12.17 -12.07 10.25
CA ALA A 8 12.58 -12.96 9.16
C ALA A 8 11.82 -14.30 9.13
N ALA A 9 10.98 -14.57 10.14
CA ALA A 9 10.12 -15.74 10.24
C ALA A 9 8.61 -15.44 10.08
N ASP A 10 8.21 -14.17 9.95
CA ASP A 10 6.79 -13.82 9.79
C ASP A 10 6.40 -13.93 8.31
N ASP A 11 5.41 -14.77 8.01
CA ASP A 11 4.89 -15.00 6.67
C ASP A 11 4.57 -13.65 5.98
N PRO A 12 5.18 -13.34 4.81
CA PRO A 12 4.91 -12.12 4.06
C PRO A 12 3.47 -12.04 3.53
N PHE A 13 2.63 -13.06 3.75
CA PHE A 13 1.23 -13.06 3.35
C PHE A 13 0.25 -13.01 4.51
N SER A 14 0.73 -12.96 5.76
CA SER A 14 -0.11 -12.79 6.95
C SER A 14 -0.79 -11.42 7.01
N ILE A 15 -1.82 -11.26 7.84
CA ILE A 15 -2.41 -9.94 8.14
C ILE A 15 -1.50 -9.22 9.16
N VAL A 16 -1.28 -7.90 9.00
CA VAL A 16 -0.53 -7.09 9.97
C VAL A 16 -1.49 -6.40 10.92
N GLU A 17 -1.36 -6.63 12.22
CA GLU A 17 -2.05 -5.84 13.24
C GLU A 17 -1.23 -4.60 13.61
N TRP A 18 -1.92 -3.53 14.00
CA TRP A 18 -1.24 -2.32 14.47
C TRP A 18 -0.56 -2.57 15.82
N ASP A 19 0.76 -2.47 15.83
CA ASP A 19 1.59 -2.51 17.02
C ASP A 19 2.19 -1.10 17.25
N PRO A 20 1.80 -0.38 18.32
CA PRO A 20 2.36 0.94 18.64
C PRO A 20 3.89 0.92 18.84
N GLU A 21 4.46 -0.17 19.35
CA GLU A 21 5.91 -0.27 19.57
C GLU A 21 6.68 -0.44 18.26
N ARG A 22 6.04 -0.95 17.20
CA ARG A 22 6.64 -1.10 15.87
C ARG A 22 6.35 0.08 14.94
N PHE A 23 5.09 0.50 14.89
CA PHE A 23 4.60 1.44 13.88
C PHE A 23 4.22 2.81 14.42
N GLY A 24 4.11 2.96 15.75
CA GLY A 24 3.78 4.24 16.36
C GLY A 24 4.93 5.23 16.23
N VAL A 25 4.70 6.38 15.62
CA VAL A 25 5.63 7.51 15.55
C VAL A 25 5.42 8.51 16.68
N GLY A 26 4.29 8.42 17.39
CA GLY A 26 3.96 9.30 18.52
C GLY A 26 3.30 10.62 18.09
N ILE A 27 2.89 10.73 16.82
CA ILE A 27 2.12 11.84 16.27
C ILE A 27 0.79 11.29 15.81
N ARG A 28 -0.29 11.63 16.51
CA ARG A 28 -1.59 10.96 16.35
C ARG A 28 -2.12 10.95 14.93
N GLN A 29 -1.93 12.06 14.20
CA GLN A 29 -2.37 12.18 12.81
C GLN A 29 -1.57 11.27 11.89
N ILE A 30 -0.25 11.16 12.07
CA ILE A 30 0.61 10.29 11.25
C ILE A 30 0.34 8.82 11.59
N ASP A 31 0.21 8.49 12.88
CA ASP A 31 -0.17 7.14 13.31
C ASP A 31 -1.54 6.71 12.75
N ALA A 32 -2.50 7.64 12.68
CA ALA A 32 -3.79 7.37 12.04
C ALA A 32 -3.64 7.12 10.54
N GLN A 33 -2.75 7.84 9.86
CA GLN A 33 -2.47 7.61 8.45
C GLN A 33 -1.83 6.25 8.21
N HIS A 34 -0.84 5.85 9.01
CA HIS A 34 -0.20 4.54 8.92
C HIS A 34 -1.18 3.39 9.20
N ARG A 35 -2.05 3.54 10.21
CA ARG A 35 -3.12 2.55 10.48
C ARG A 35 -4.04 2.37 9.27
N HIS A 36 -4.41 3.46 8.61
CA HIS A 36 -5.25 3.37 7.42
C HIS A 36 -4.52 2.70 6.25
N LEU A 37 -3.25 3.05 6.01
CA LEU A 37 -2.43 2.41 4.98
C LEU A 37 -2.30 0.90 5.22
N LEU A 38 -2.06 0.48 6.48
CA LEU A 38 -2.07 -0.94 6.86
C LEU A 38 -3.43 -1.62 6.64
N SER A 39 -4.53 -0.90 6.86
CA SER A 39 -5.87 -1.45 6.60
C SER A 39 -6.10 -1.77 5.12
N ILE A 40 -5.65 -0.89 4.21
CA ILE A 40 -5.69 -1.11 2.76
C ILE A 40 -4.83 -2.31 2.38
N ILE A 41 -3.59 -2.36 2.87
CA ILE A 41 -2.67 -3.49 2.63
C ILE A 41 -3.30 -4.81 3.09
N ASN A 42 -3.92 -4.83 4.27
CA ASN A 42 -4.60 -6.01 4.80
C ASN A 42 -5.82 -6.43 3.96
N HIS A 43 -6.57 -5.50 3.38
CA HIS A 43 -7.64 -5.83 2.42
C HIS A 43 -7.07 -6.52 1.19
N ILE A 44 -5.99 -5.99 0.62
CA ILE A 44 -5.30 -6.60 -0.53
C ILE A 44 -4.76 -8.00 -0.16
N CYS A 45 -4.18 -8.19 1.03
CA CYS A 45 -3.73 -9.50 1.51
C CYS A 45 -4.87 -10.52 1.59
N ARG A 46 -6.05 -10.13 2.09
CA ARG A 46 -7.22 -11.02 2.15
C ARG A 46 -7.70 -11.40 0.76
N LEU A 47 -7.80 -10.43 -0.15
CA LEU A 47 -8.19 -10.68 -1.54
C LEU A 47 -7.19 -11.58 -2.25
N LYS A 48 -5.88 -11.36 -2.06
CA LYS A 48 -4.84 -12.27 -2.55
C LYS A 48 -5.14 -13.72 -2.11
N SER A 49 -5.45 -13.93 -0.84
CA SER A 49 -5.75 -15.28 -0.32
C SER A 49 -7.00 -15.88 -0.98
N THR A 50 -8.03 -15.09 -1.27
CA THR A 50 -9.20 -15.56 -2.05
C THR A 50 -8.80 -15.93 -3.49
N LEU A 51 -8.07 -15.05 -4.15
CA LEU A 51 -7.65 -15.18 -5.56
C LEU A 51 -6.64 -16.32 -5.78
N GLU A 52 -5.91 -16.74 -4.73
CA GLU A 52 -5.06 -17.93 -4.78
C GLU A 52 -5.86 -19.24 -4.94
N HIS A 53 -7.10 -19.26 -4.45
CA HIS A 53 -7.99 -20.42 -4.59
C HIS A 53 -8.82 -20.36 -5.87
N ASP A 54 -9.07 -19.15 -6.40
CA ASP A 54 -9.74 -18.93 -7.70
C ASP A 54 -9.02 -17.84 -8.53
N PRO A 55 -7.99 -18.22 -9.31
CA PRO A 55 -7.24 -17.27 -10.14
C PRO A 55 -8.06 -16.67 -11.29
N GLY A 56 -9.21 -17.27 -11.64
CA GLY A 56 -10.08 -16.78 -12.73
C GLY A 56 -10.66 -15.39 -12.45
N ALA A 57 -10.72 -15.00 -11.18
CA ALA A 57 -11.21 -13.70 -10.73
C ALA A 57 -10.17 -12.55 -10.86
N LEU A 58 -8.91 -12.85 -11.18
CA LEU A 58 -7.89 -11.82 -11.48
C LEU A 58 -8.01 -11.27 -12.90
N THR A 59 -8.45 -12.10 -13.84
CA THR A 59 -8.52 -11.73 -15.26
C THR A 59 -9.89 -11.13 -15.59
N PRO A 60 -9.95 -10.05 -16.39
CA PRO A 60 -11.21 -9.65 -16.99
C PRO A 60 -11.75 -10.81 -17.82
N VAL A 61 -13.03 -11.17 -17.64
CA VAL A 61 -13.67 -12.20 -18.47
C VAL A 61 -13.64 -11.74 -19.92
N ALA A 62 -12.73 -12.30 -20.72
CA ALA A 62 -12.72 -12.11 -22.17
C ALA A 62 -13.97 -12.78 -22.73
N ARG A 63 -15.03 -11.99 -22.97
CA ARG A 63 -16.22 -12.50 -23.65
C ARG A 63 -15.80 -13.10 -24.98
N LYS A 64 -16.09 -14.38 -25.23
CA LYS A 64 -16.04 -14.95 -26.58
C LYS A 64 -16.82 -14.00 -27.50
N ARG A 65 -16.24 -13.57 -28.62
CA ARG A 65 -16.98 -12.85 -29.68
C ARG A 65 -18.14 -13.74 -30.14
N GLY A 66 -19.29 -13.57 -29.53
CA GLY A 66 -20.53 -14.27 -29.83
C GLY A 66 -21.59 -13.24 -30.17
N GLY A 67 -22.06 -13.31 -31.43
CA GLY A 67 -23.40 -12.93 -31.89
C GLY A 67 -23.80 -11.46 -31.76
N VAL A 68 -24.17 -10.86 -32.90
CA VAL A 68 -24.73 -9.51 -33.03
C VAL A 68 -26.15 -9.44 -32.45
N THR A 69 -26.36 -9.56 -31.13
CA THR A 69 -27.70 -9.34 -30.53
C THR A 69 -27.67 -8.93 -29.05
N ASP A 70 -26.71 -8.15 -28.60
CA ASP A 70 -26.68 -7.73 -27.19
C ASP A 70 -26.49 -6.21 -27.07
N ARG A 71 -27.60 -5.49 -27.25
CA ARG A 71 -27.64 -4.02 -27.29
C ARG A 71 -28.22 -3.42 -26.01
N TYR A 72 -28.56 -4.22 -25.00
CA TYR A 72 -29.12 -3.74 -23.74
C TYR A 72 -28.61 -4.58 -22.55
N LEU A 73 -27.84 -3.89 -21.68
CA LEU A 73 -27.32 -4.28 -20.36
C LEU A 73 -26.07 -5.16 -20.31
N GLU A 74 -24.93 -4.52 -20.03
CA GLU A 74 -23.94 -5.00 -19.03
C GLU A 74 -23.09 -3.80 -18.55
N PRO A 75 -22.83 -3.62 -17.24
CA PRO A 75 -21.89 -2.62 -16.74
C PRO A 75 -20.52 -2.89 -17.35
N GLN A 76 -19.80 -1.83 -17.72
CA GLN A 76 -18.49 -1.93 -18.35
C GLN A 76 -17.59 -2.90 -17.58
N LEU A 77 -17.00 -3.87 -18.31
CA LEU A 77 -15.84 -4.68 -17.93
C LEU A 77 -15.18 -4.19 -16.63
N GLN A 78 -15.32 -4.93 -15.53
CA GLN A 78 -14.51 -4.71 -14.34
C GLN A 78 -13.05 -4.95 -14.73
N ARG A 79 -12.35 -3.85 -15.06
CA ARG A 79 -10.89 -3.81 -15.18
C ARG A 79 -10.32 -4.37 -13.88
N GLY A 80 -9.38 -5.32 -13.97
CA GLY A 80 -8.71 -5.90 -12.79
C GLY A 80 -9.58 -6.63 -11.75
N GLY A 81 -10.81 -7.03 -12.08
CA GLY A 81 -11.70 -7.78 -11.18
C GLY A 81 -12.00 -7.06 -9.85
N GLU A 82 -12.21 -7.81 -8.77
CA GLU A 82 -12.42 -7.26 -7.42
C GLU A 82 -11.18 -6.54 -6.86
N LEU A 83 -10.00 -6.73 -7.47
CA LEU A 83 -8.72 -6.20 -6.97
C LEU A 83 -8.51 -4.72 -7.33
N ALA A 84 -8.95 -4.29 -8.52
CA ALA A 84 -8.72 -2.92 -9.03
C ALA A 84 -9.07 -1.80 -8.05
N PRO A 85 -10.29 -1.73 -7.47
CA PRO A 85 -10.64 -0.63 -6.57
C PRO A 85 -9.73 -0.51 -5.34
N HIS A 86 -9.15 -1.62 -4.89
CA HIS A 86 -8.22 -1.62 -3.75
C HIS A 86 -6.81 -1.19 -4.14
N ILE A 87 -6.39 -1.48 -5.38
CA ILE A 87 -5.14 -0.96 -5.93
C ILE A 87 -5.25 0.56 -6.17
N ASP A 88 -6.40 1.04 -6.66
CA ASP A 88 -6.68 2.47 -6.83
C ASP A 88 -6.66 3.22 -5.48
N GLU A 89 -7.30 2.63 -4.47
CA GLU A 89 -7.30 3.14 -3.10
C GLU A 89 -5.87 3.21 -2.54
N LEU A 90 -5.07 2.14 -2.72
CA LEU A 90 -3.67 2.10 -2.30
C LEU A 90 -2.85 3.22 -2.94
N VAL A 91 -2.89 3.36 -4.28
CA VAL A 91 -2.12 4.40 -4.99
C VAL A 91 -2.52 5.79 -4.52
N THR A 92 -3.83 6.05 -4.46
CA THR A 92 -4.37 7.35 -4.05
C THR A 92 -3.95 7.70 -2.64
N TYR A 93 -4.05 6.74 -1.71
CA TYR A 93 -3.73 6.99 -0.32
C TYR A 93 -2.23 7.12 -0.06
N CYS A 94 -1.39 6.30 -0.72
CA CYS A 94 0.06 6.46 -0.69
C CYS A 94 0.45 7.87 -1.14
N ALA A 95 0.02 8.31 -2.34
CA ALA A 95 0.37 9.63 -2.86
C ALA A 95 -0.05 10.76 -1.89
N LYS A 96 -1.25 10.67 -1.31
CA LYS A 96 -1.74 11.65 -0.34
C LYS A 96 -0.91 11.68 0.95
N HIS A 97 -0.61 10.52 1.52
CA HIS A 97 0.14 10.40 2.77
C HIS A 97 1.58 10.91 2.60
N LEU A 98 2.29 10.43 1.58
CA LEU A 98 3.68 10.80 1.31
C LEU A 98 3.81 12.30 1.02
N ALA A 99 2.92 12.87 0.21
CA ALA A 99 2.94 14.31 -0.07
C ALA A 99 2.68 15.17 1.17
N ALA A 100 1.78 14.73 2.06
CA ALA A 100 1.52 15.45 3.31
C ALA A 100 2.75 15.42 4.22
N GLU A 101 3.44 14.29 4.29
CA GLU A 101 4.64 14.14 5.09
C GLU A 101 5.82 14.95 4.51
N GLU A 102 6.09 14.82 3.21
CA GLU A 102 7.14 15.58 2.53
C GLU A 102 6.96 17.10 2.71
N LEU A 103 5.72 17.58 2.61
CA LEU A 103 5.40 18.98 2.88
C LEU A 103 5.73 19.38 4.32
N LEU A 104 5.43 18.53 5.31
CA LEU A 104 5.79 18.78 6.71
C LEU A 104 7.30 18.80 6.91
N LEU A 105 8.02 17.84 6.34
CA LEU A 105 9.48 17.73 6.44
C LEU A 105 10.18 18.90 5.76
N GLU A 106 9.67 19.36 4.61
CA GLU A 106 10.16 20.55 3.92
C GLU A 106 9.89 21.81 4.74
N THR A 107 8.65 22.00 5.20
CA THR A 107 8.21 23.19 5.97
C THR A 107 9.07 23.40 7.22
N HIS A 108 9.42 22.31 7.92
CA HIS A 108 10.16 22.38 9.18
C HIS A 108 11.67 22.13 9.01
N GLY A 109 12.17 21.99 7.77
CA GLY A 109 13.59 21.89 7.49
C GLY A 109 14.25 20.61 7.98
N TYR A 110 13.56 19.46 7.88
CA TYR A 110 14.13 18.16 8.27
C TYR A 110 15.36 17.83 7.41
N SER A 111 16.50 17.56 8.05
CA SER A 111 17.79 17.43 7.35
C SER A 111 17.88 16.21 6.44
N GLU A 112 17.18 15.12 6.76
CA GLU A 112 17.20 13.88 5.96
C GLU A 112 16.05 13.82 4.92
N ARG A 113 15.31 14.93 4.69
CA ARG A 113 14.14 14.95 3.79
C ARG A 113 14.39 14.41 2.38
N VAL A 114 15.60 14.62 1.84
CA VAL A 114 15.97 14.15 0.49
C VAL A 114 16.10 12.64 0.45
N THR A 115 16.78 12.05 1.44
CA THR A 115 16.89 10.60 1.56
C THR A 115 15.54 9.96 1.83
N HIS A 116 14.72 10.61 2.66
CA HIS A 116 13.38 10.16 2.98
C HIS A 116 12.47 10.12 1.73
N ALA A 117 12.45 11.20 0.93
CA ALA A 117 11.71 11.26 -0.34
C ALA A 117 12.16 10.19 -1.35
N ALA A 118 13.44 9.83 -1.40
CA ALA A 118 13.91 8.76 -2.28
C ALA A 118 13.34 7.37 -1.90
N GLU A 119 13.05 7.14 -0.61
CA GLU A 119 12.36 5.93 -0.15
C GLU A 119 10.87 5.95 -0.54
N HIS A 120 10.24 7.12 -0.51
CA HIS A 120 8.88 7.33 -1.01
C HIS A 120 8.78 7.06 -2.51
N ASP A 121 9.74 7.55 -3.30
CA ASP A 121 9.80 7.31 -4.74
C ASP A 121 9.81 5.82 -5.07
N THR A 122 10.49 5.00 -4.25
CA THR A 122 10.52 3.55 -4.40
C THR A 122 9.13 2.93 -4.18
N LEU A 123 8.39 3.38 -3.16
CA LEU A 123 7.01 2.95 -2.93
C LEU A 123 6.10 3.35 -4.09
N VAL A 124 6.17 4.62 -4.52
CA VAL A 124 5.36 5.17 -5.61
C VAL A 124 5.58 4.38 -6.92
N GLN A 125 6.82 4.05 -7.25
CA GLN A 125 7.13 3.26 -8.44
C GLN A 125 6.50 1.87 -8.38
N GLU A 126 6.54 1.23 -7.22
CA GLU A 126 6.03 -0.13 -7.03
C GLU A 126 4.50 -0.21 -7.06
N VAL A 127 3.81 0.70 -6.34
CA VAL A 127 2.34 0.77 -6.39
C VAL A 127 1.85 1.21 -7.77
N GLY A 128 2.58 2.13 -8.43
CA GLY A 128 2.27 2.55 -9.80
C GLY A 128 2.44 1.43 -10.82
N ARG A 129 3.43 0.54 -10.65
CA ARG A 129 3.58 -0.66 -11.48
C ARG A 129 2.40 -1.61 -11.32
N ALA A 130 2.01 -1.90 -10.08
CA ALA A 130 0.86 -2.75 -9.79
C ALA A 130 -0.45 -2.19 -10.36
N HIS A 131 -0.67 -0.88 -10.22
CA HIS A 131 -1.83 -0.20 -10.78
C HIS A 131 -1.89 -0.29 -12.30
N ARG A 132 -0.77 -0.06 -13.02
CA ARG A 132 -0.73 -0.23 -14.49
C ARG A 132 -1.09 -1.66 -14.91
N LEU A 133 -0.52 -2.67 -14.26
CA LEU A 133 -0.83 -4.07 -14.54
C LEU A 133 -2.32 -4.37 -14.32
N CYS A 134 -2.91 -3.81 -13.26
CA CYS A 134 -4.32 -3.98 -12.96
C CYS A 134 -5.22 -3.34 -14.03
N GLU A 135 -4.92 -2.09 -14.40
CA GLU A 135 -5.68 -1.32 -15.40
C GLU A 135 -5.59 -1.94 -16.81
N GLU A 136 -4.43 -2.49 -17.17
CA GLU A 136 -4.22 -3.18 -18.44
C GLU A 136 -4.80 -4.61 -18.46
N GLY A 137 -5.27 -5.12 -17.31
CA GLY A 137 -5.72 -6.52 -17.18
C GLY A 137 -4.59 -7.55 -17.25
N ASN A 138 -3.35 -7.11 -17.04
CA ASN A 138 -2.11 -7.91 -17.10
C ASN A 138 -1.60 -8.32 -15.71
N MET A 139 -2.34 -8.03 -14.63
CA MET A 139 -1.95 -8.41 -13.27
C MET A 139 -2.02 -9.93 -13.09
N GLU A 140 -0.86 -10.55 -12.89
CA GLU A 140 -0.78 -11.97 -12.54
C GLU A 140 -0.68 -12.19 -11.02
N MET A 141 -0.94 -13.42 -10.58
CA MET A 141 -0.79 -13.79 -9.16
C MET A 141 0.65 -13.58 -8.65
N ALA A 142 1.65 -13.77 -9.50
CA ALA A 142 3.05 -13.51 -9.15
C ALA A 142 3.28 -12.01 -8.84
N ASP A 143 2.66 -11.11 -9.61
CA ASP A 143 2.73 -9.68 -9.39
C ASP A 143 2.04 -9.26 -8.09
N LEU A 144 0.87 -9.82 -7.81
CA LEU A 144 0.13 -9.57 -6.58
C LEU A 144 0.90 -10.04 -5.34
N ARG A 145 1.50 -11.25 -5.39
CA ARG A 145 2.37 -11.75 -4.31
C ARG A 145 3.58 -10.85 -4.11
N ARG A 146 4.22 -10.42 -5.19
CA ARG A 146 5.36 -9.50 -5.15
C ARG A 146 4.98 -8.17 -4.52
N LEU A 147 3.83 -7.60 -4.90
CA LEU A 147 3.32 -6.35 -4.33
C LEU A 147 3.08 -6.48 -2.83
N VAL A 148 2.36 -7.52 -2.38
CA VAL A 148 2.06 -7.73 -0.96
C VAL A 148 3.34 -7.89 -0.13
N ALA A 149 4.30 -8.70 -0.61
CA ALA A 149 5.58 -8.88 0.06
C ALA A 149 6.37 -7.56 0.13
N PHE A 150 6.40 -6.79 -0.97
CA PHE A 150 7.05 -5.49 -1.02
C PHE A 150 6.43 -4.50 -0.03
N LEU A 151 5.10 -4.32 -0.04
CA LEU A 151 4.40 -3.35 0.80
C LEU A 151 4.67 -3.61 2.29
N ARG A 152 4.63 -4.87 2.72
CA ARG A 152 4.94 -5.23 4.10
C ARG A 152 6.38 -4.93 4.47
N GLN A 153 7.32 -5.32 3.62
CA GLN A 153 8.74 -5.06 3.85
C GLN A 153 9.03 -3.56 3.91
N TRP A 154 8.42 -2.79 2.99
CA TRP A 154 8.54 -1.35 2.95
C TRP A 154 8.00 -0.74 4.25
N MET A 155 6.76 -1.03 4.65
CA MET A 155 6.16 -0.52 5.89
C MET A 155 6.99 -0.85 7.14
N ALA A 156 7.47 -2.09 7.25
CA ALA A 156 8.28 -2.53 8.38
C ALA A 156 9.64 -1.82 8.46
N SER A 157 10.20 -1.40 7.31
CA SER A 157 11.49 -0.73 7.25
C SER A 157 11.40 0.79 7.27
N HIS A 158 10.31 1.35 6.75
CA HIS A 158 10.14 2.78 6.54
C HIS A 158 9.54 3.46 7.77
N ILE A 159 8.42 2.95 8.32
CA ILE A 159 7.76 3.56 9.48
C ILE A 159 8.70 3.81 10.69
N PRO A 160 9.64 2.90 11.03
CA PRO A 160 10.62 3.19 12.08
C PRO A 160 11.52 4.41 11.81
N LYS A 161 11.69 4.82 10.56
CA LYS A 161 12.43 6.03 10.16
C LYS A 161 11.58 7.27 10.31
N ASP A 162 10.26 7.17 10.18
CA ASP A 162 9.33 8.28 10.38
C ASP A 162 9.38 8.79 11.83
N ARG A 163 9.69 7.88 12.76
CA ARG A 163 10.00 8.24 14.17
C ARG A 163 11.12 9.27 14.31
N ARG A 164 12.05 9.35 13.35
CA ARG A 164 13.23 10.23 13.44
C ARG A 164 12.87 11.70 13.28
N PHE A 165 11.83 12.03 12.51
CA PHE A 165 11.34 13.40 12.41
C PHE A 165 10.33 13.75 13.52
N ALA A 166 9.84 12.77 14.29
CA ALA A 166 8.83 13.00 15.31
C ALA A 166 9.24 14.07 16.35
N PRO A 167 10.49 14.10 16.89
CA PRO A 167 10.91 15.14 17.81
C PRO A 167 10.82 16.56 17.22
N LEU A 168 11.17 16.72 15.93
CA LEU A 168 11.08 17.98 15.22
C LEU A 168 9.61 18.46 15.15
N LEU A 169 8.69 17.58 14.78
CA LEU A 169 7.28 17.95 14.66
C LEU A 169 6.62 18.16 16.03
N LEU A 170 7.03 17.42 17.06
CA LEU A 170 6.55 17.65 18.43
C LEU A 170 6.96 19.03 18.95
N ASP A 171 8.20 19.47 18.71
CA ASP A 171 8.66 20.84 19.01
C ASP A 171 7.81 21.92 18.29
N LYS A 172 7.26 21.58 17.12
CA LYS A 172 6.41 22.46 16.31
C LYS A 172 4.91 22.37 16.65
N GLY A 173 4.53 21.60 17.68
CA GLY A 173 3.17 21.53 18.21
C GLY A 173 2.27 20.44 17.62
N TYR A 174 2.82 19.46 16.88
CA TYR A 174 2.04 18.38 16.26
C TYR A 174 1.68 17.22 17.22
N GLY A 175 2.06 17.30 18.50
CA GLY A 175 1.63 16.33 19.54
C GLY A 175 0.15 16.47 19.94
N ALA A 176 -0.49 17.52 19.41
CA ALA A 176 -1.88 17.98 19.54
C ALA A 176 -2.93 16.89 19.54
#